data_AF-R1D1N3-F1
#
_entry.id   AF-R1D1N3-F1
#
_cell.length_a   1.000
_cell.length_b   1.000
_cell.length_c   1.000
_cell.angle_alpha   90.00
_cell.angle_beta   90.00
_cell.angle_gamma   90.00
#
_symmetry.space_group_name_H-M   'P 1'
#
loop_
_entity.id
_entity.type
_entity.pdbx_description
1 polymer ?
#
loop_
_entity_poly.entity_id
_entity_poly.type
_entity_poly.pdbx_seq_one_letter_code
_entity_poly.pdbx_strand_id
1 'polypeptide(L)'
;MLIRALLLCAISAARGSEEAASGDVTNDWDTYSYAYYDYAEDTCAFHCPTSYLGDGECDADCNNPACEWDKSDCFHGYGDCYTQADGSDYRGAINQTEDGLACQAWSDQMPQRHDRIHLNYPHGGLGGHNSCRNPDGEARPWCYTTDPDTRWAYCA
;
A
#
# COMPACT_ATOMS: atom_id res chain seq x y z
N MET A 1 -34.21 -9.85 -7.00
CA MET A 1 -33.76 -8.45 -7.14
C MET A 1 -32.93 -8.12 -5.91
N LEU A 2 -31.67 -8.56 -5.88
CA LEU A 2 -30.75 -8.22 -4.79
C LEU A 2 -30.15 -6.85 -5.07
N ILE A 3 -30.36 -5.94 -4.15
CA ILE A 3 -29.82 -4.58 -4.15
C ILE A 3 -28.32 -4.72 -3.91
N ARG A 4 -27.50 -4.57 -4.95
CA ARG A 4 -26.04 -4.41 -4.81
C ARG A 4 -25.79 -3.04 -4.21
N ALA A 5 -25.30 -3.03 -2.97
CA ALA A 5 -24.93 -1.81 -2.26
C ALA A 5 -23.75 -1.16 -2.98
N LEU A 6 -24.00 0.01 -3.58
CA LEU A 6 -22.96 0.95 -3.97
C LEU A 6 -22.29 1.45 -2.69
N LEU A 7 -21.03 1.09 -2.50
CA LEU A 7 -20.22 1.57 -1.38
C LEU A 7 -19.72 2.99 -1.70
N LEU A 8 -20.61 3.98 -1.57
CA LEU A 8 -20.25 5.40 -1.59
C LEU A 8 -20.00 5.86 -0.16
N CYS A 9 -18.80 6.37 0.12
CA CYS A 9 -18.42 6.80 1.46
C CYS A 9 -19.00 8.19 1.77
N ALA A 10 -19.72 8.30 2.90
CA ALA A 10 -20.14 9.57 3.47
C ALA A 10 -19.03 10.11 4.39
N ILE A 11 -18.56 11.33 4.09
CA ILE A 11 -17.51 12.01 4.85
C ILE A 11 -18.06 12.38 6.24
N SER A 12 -17.53 11.76 7.30
CA SER A 12 -17.70 12.27 8.67
C SER A 12 -16.39 12.88 9.16
N ALA A 13 -16.41 14.18 9.37
CA ALA A 13 -15.33 14.92 10.03
C ALA A 13 -15.35 14.63 11.54
N ALA A 14 -14.24 14.13 12.08
CA ALA A 14 -13.99 14.05 13.52
C ALA A 14 -13.03 15.16 13.97
N ARG A 15 -13.35 15.72 15.13
CA ARG A 15 -12.82 16.93 15.77
C ARG A 15 -11.87 16.49 16.89
N GLY A 16 -10.79 17.23 17.10
CA GLY A 16 -9.68 16.86 17.99
C GLY A 16 -9.93 16.99 19.50
N SER A 17 -8.89 16.64 20.25
CA SER A 17 -8.56 17.12 21.60
C SER A 17 -7.09 16.80 21.93
N GLU A 18 -6.42 17.76 22.55
CA GLU A 18 -4.99 17.84 22.88
C GLU A 18 -4.63 17.21 24.26
N GLU A 19 -3.32 17.23 24.59
CA GLU A 19 -2.64 17.03 25.90
C GLU A 19 -2.31 15.58 26.33
N ALA A 20 -1.14 15.20 26.89
CA ALA A 20 0.06 15.88 27.38
C ALA A 20 1.23 14.88 27.51
N ALA A 21 2.49 15.35 27.57
CA ALA A 21 3.45 15.04 28.65
C ALA A 21 4.82 15.72 28.43
N SER A 22 5.19 16.53 29.42
CA SER A 22 6.51 17.12 29.64
C SER A 22 7.54 16.06 30.07
N GLY A 23 8.74 16.14 29.52
CA GLY A 23 9.92 15.42 30.00
C GLY A 23 11.19 16.18 29.64
N ASP A 24 11.66 17.00 30.58
CA ASP A 24 12.96 17.67 30.57
C ASP A 24 14.03 16.66 30.99
N VAL A 25 15.03 16.42 30.12
CA VAL A 25 16.30 15.81 30.50
C VAL A 25 17.43 16.60 29.84
N THR A 26 18.06 17.42 30.65
CA THR A 26 19.31 18.12 30.35
C THR A 26 20.48 17.15 30.31
N ASN A 27 21.25 17.17 29.23
CA ASN A 27 22.68 16.88 29.25
C ASN A 27 23.39 17.64 28.12
N ASP A 28 23.66 18.90 28.44
CA ASP A 28 24.78 19.70 27.95
C ASP A 28 26.10 18.98 28.22
N TRP A 29 26.69 18.41 27.17
CA TRP A 29 28.13 18.26 27.01
C TRP A 29 28.48 18.43 25.53
N ASP A 30 29.05 19.60 25.24
CA ASP A 30 29.84 19.94 24.06
C ASP A 30 29.10 20.28 22.75
N THR A 31 28.85 21.58 22.64
CA THR A 31 28.94 22.31 21.36
C THR A 31 30.27 21.97 20.67
N TYR A 32 30.24 21.01 19.75
CA TYR A 32 31.34 20.79 18.81
C TYR A 32 30.77 20.75 17.40
N SER A 33 30.64 21.95 16.84
CA SER A 33 30.35 22.21 15.44
C SER A 33 31.53 21.72 14.59
N TYR A 34 31.41 20.53 14.02
CA TYR A 34 32.04 20.20 12.75
C TYR A 34 30.94 20.10 11.70
N ALA A 35 30.67 21.23 11.03
CA ALA A 35 29.98 21.24 9.76
C ALA A 35 30.86 20.52 8.72
N TYR A 36 30.67 19.21 8.54
CA TYR A 36 31.37 18.44 7.51
C TYR A 36 30.58 17.18 7.13
N TYR A 37 29.43 17.38 6.50
CA TYR A 37 28.95 16.79 5.24
C TYR A 37 27.52 17.27 5.04
N ASP A 38 27.37 18.29 4.19
CA ASP A 38 26.11 18.75 3.63
C ASP A 38 25.59 17.68 2.67
N TYR A 39 24.82 16.74 3.19
CA TYR A 39 23.89 15.94 2.43
C TYR A 39 22.53 16.17 3.07
N ALA A 40 21.92 17.32 2.74
CA ALA A 40 20.47 17.38 2.66
C ALA A 40 20.04 16.41 1.54
N GLU A 41 20.12 15.10 1.81
CA GLU A 41 19.51 14.12 0.93
C GLU A 41 18.01 14.29 1.06
N ASP A 42 17.40 14.57 -0.08
CA ASP A 42 16.02 14.92 -0.36
C ASP A 42 15.04 13.81 0.08
N THR A 43 15.04 13.52 1.37
CA THR A 43 14.32 12.42 2.01
C THR A 43 13.08 12.99 2.66
N CYS A 44 11.93 12.48 2.25
CA CYS A 44 10.62 12.88 2.74
C CYS A 44 10.38 12.52 4.22
N ALA A 45 11.21 11.64 4.80
CA ALA A 45 11.21 11.30 6.22
C ALA A 45 12.61 10.85 6.69
N PHE A 46 12.84 10.96 8.00
CA PHE A 46 14.05 10.47 8.63
C PHE A 46 14.19 8.96 8.37
N HIS A 47 15.33 8.55 7.81
CA HIS A 47 15.63 7.17 7.40
C HIS A 47 14.85 6.64 6.19
N CYS A 48 14.22 7.51 5.40
CA CYS A 48 13.61 7.15 4.13
C CYS A 48 14.43 7.70 2.94
N PRO A 49 15.48 6.99 2.48
CA PRO A 49 16.24 7.41 1.31
C PRO A 49 15.36 7.40 0.05
N THR A 50 15.68 8.26 -0.91
CA THR A 50 14.94 8.34 -2.19
C THR A 50 14.97 7.05 -3.00
N SER A 51 15.90 6.15 -2.70
CA SER A 51 16.01 4.82 -3.29
C SER A 51 14.93 3.85 -2.81
N TYR A 52 14.32 4.11 -1.67
CA TYR A 52 13.26 3.29 -1.07
C TYR A 52 11.88 3.77 -1.59
N LEU A 53 11.77 5.07 -1.86
CA LEU A 53 10.59 5.68 -2.46
C LEU A 53 10.18 5.15 -3.84
N GLY A 54 9.09 4.39 -3.91
CA GLY A 54 8.51 3.96 -5.19
C GLY A 54 9.28 2.81 -5.83
N ASP A 55 10.00 2.03 -5.03
CA ASP A 55 10.81 0.90 -5.47
C ASP A 55 9.99 -0.40 -5.63
N GLY A 56 8.71 -0.36 -5.25
CA GLY A 56 7.78 -1.47 -5.28
C GLY A 56 7.69 -2.27 -3.99
N GLU A 57 8.48 -1.91 -2.98
CA GLU A 57 8.43 -2.46 -1.63
C GLU A 57 7.78 -1.43 -0.69
N CYS A 58 7.14 -1.88 0.39
CA CYS A 58 6.60 -0.96 1.39
C CYS A 58 7.61 -0.78 2.52
N ASP A 59 8.43 0.26 2.44
CA ASP A 59 9.40 0.66 3.44
C ASP A 59 8.72 1.39 4.61
N ALA A 60 8.82 0.81 5.80
CA ALA A 60 8.19 1.35 7.01
C ALA A 60 8.66 2.77 7.35
N ASP A 61 9.94 3.06 7.09
CA ASP A 61 10.53 4.39 7.28
C ASP A 61 9.96 5.41 6.26
N CYS A 62 9.48 4.93 5.12
CA CYS A 62 8.82 5.69 4.05
C CYS A 62 7.28 5.66 4.13
N ASN A 63 6.71 4.89 5.06
CA ASN A 63 5.27 4.74 5.24
C ASN A 63 4.65 5.88 6.05
N ASN A 64 4.74 7.10 5.52
CA ASN A 64 4.16 8.28 6.13
C ASN A 64 3.66 9.27 5.06
N PRO A 65 2.78 10.22 5.44
CA PRO A 65 2.19 11.15 4.48
C PRO A 65 3.19 12.05 3.74
N ALA A 66 4.33 12.39 4.36
CA ALA A 66 5.33 13.24 3.71
C ALA A 66 6.06 12.49 2.58
N CYS A 67 6.15 11.17 2.69
CA CYS A 67 6.71 10.25 1.69
C CYS A 67 5.70 9.71 0.70
N GLU A 68 4.50 10.29 0.66
CA GLU A 68 3.39 9.80 -0.16
C GLU A 68 3.12 8.30 0.06
N TRP A 69 3.32 7.83 1.30
CA TRP A 69 3.27 6.42 1.68
C TRP A 69 4.15 5.57 0.77
N ASP A 70 5.43 5.90 0.76
CA ASP A 70 6.42 5.26 -0.08
C ASP A 70 6.11 5.35 -1.58
N LYS A 71 5.73 6.55 -2.05
CA LYS A 71 5.16 6.78 -3.40
C LYS A 71 4.05 5.78 -3.77
N SER A 72 3.17 5.48 -2.81
CA SER A 72 2.05 4.55 -2.92
C SER A 72 2.42 3.06 -3.02
N ASP A 73 3.65 2.70 -2.70
CA ASP A 73 4.01 1.30 -2.45
C ASP A 73 3.46 0.82 -1.10
N CYS A 74 3.40 1.74 -0.13
CA CYS A 74 2.60 1.56 1.07
C CYS A 74 1.20 2.14 0.86
N PHE A 75 0.15 1.38 1.15
CA PHE A 75 -1.16 2.00 1.39
C PHE A 75 -1.94 1.21 2.41
N HIS A 76 -2.15 1.80 3.58
CA HIS A 76 -3.16 1.34 4.52
C HIS A 76 -3.92 2.56 5.06
N GLY A 77 -5.01 2.94 4.37
CA GLY A 77 -6.06 3.81 4.94
C GLY A 77 -7.19 2.93 5.47
N TYR A 78 -7.66 3.19 6.68
CA TYR A 78 -8.67 2.40 7.40
C TYR A 78 -9.89 2.03 6.53
N GLY A 79 -9.96 0.76 6.13
CA GLY A 79 -11.01 0.21 5.28
C GLY A 79 -10.41 -0.13 3.93
N ASP A 80 -10.48 -1.41 3.57
CA ASP A 80 -10.10 -1.99 2.28
C ASP A 80 -10.92 -1.40 1.12
N CYS A 81 -10.83 -0.09 0.93
CA CYS A 81 -11.56 0.73 -0.01
C CYS A 81 -10.59 1.35 -1.01
N TYR A 82 -11.10 1.73 -2.17
CA TYR A 82 -10.36 2.40 -3.23
C TYR A 82 -11.18 3.56 -3.78
N THR A 83 -10.55 4.53 -4.44
CA THR A 83 -11.19 5.77 -4.89
C THR A 83 -11.43 5.82 -6.40
N GLN A 84 -10.63 5.08 -7.19
CA GLN A 84 -10.86 4.98 -8.63
C GLN A 84 -12.04 4.05 -8.91
N ALA A 85 -12.82 4.36 -9.95
CA ALA A 85 -14.02 3.56 -10.26
C ALA A 85 -13.70 2.08 -10.55
N ASP A 86 -12.48 1.79 -10.99
CA ASP A 86 -11.96 0.46 -11.31
C ASP A 86 -11.08 -0.14 -10.20
N GLY A 87 -10.80 0.60 -9.12
CA GLY A 87 -9.91 0.17 -8.04
C GLY A 87 -8.47 -0.13 -8.45
N SER A 88 -7.96 0.50 -9.51
CA SER A 88 -6.54 0.45 -9.86
C SER A 88 -5.62 1.04 -8.75
N ASP A 89 -6.15 1.93 -7.92
CA ASP A 89 -5.52 2.45 -6.70
C ASP A 89 -5.73 1.55 -5.47
N TYR A 90 -6.42 0.41 -5.60
CA TYR A 90 -6.62 -0.46 -4.45
C TYR A 90 -5.29 -1.06 -3.98
N ARG A 91 -5.04 -0.90 -2.69
CA ARG A 91 -3.81 -1.35 -2.01
C ARG A 91 -4.09 -2.00 -0.65
N GLY A 92 -5.36 -2.26 -0.35
CA GLY A 92 -5.77 -2.96 0.88
C GLY A 92 -5.35 -4.44 0.91
N ALA A 93 -5.75 -5.12 1.97
CA ALA A 93 -5.25 -6.45 2.33
C ALA A 93 -6.18 -7.61 1.93
N ILE A 94 -7.35 -7.33 1.33
CA ILE A 94 -8.28 -8.38 0.88
C ILE A 94 -7.56 -9.31 -0.07
N ASN A 95 -7.66 -10.61 0.20
CA ASN A 95 -6.99 -11.68 -0.54
C ASN A 95 -7.91 -12.88 -0.79
N GLN A 96 -9.20 -12.60 -0.87
CA GLN A 96 -10.24 -13.57 -1.20
C GLN A 96 -11.17 -12.99 -2.26
N THR A 97 -11.58 -13.87 -3.16
CA THR A 97 -12.56 -13.58 -4.20
C THR A 97 -13.97 -13.45 -3.62
N GLU A 98 -14.93 -12.92 -4.38
CA GLU A 98 -16.34 -12.84 -3.95
C GLU A 98 -16.93 -14.19 -3.52
N ASP A 99 -16.50 -15.28 -4.16
CA ASP A 99 -16.96 -16.64 -3.87
C ASP A 99 -16.13 -17.30 -2.76
N GLY A 100 -15.22 -16.57 -2.12
CA GLY A 100 -14.42 -17.04 -0.98
C GLY A 100 -13.19 -17.88 -1.37
N LEU A 101 -12.83 -17.96 -2.66
CA LEU A 101 -11.59 -18.59 -3.08
C LEU A 101 -10.39 -17.74 -2.64
N ALA A 102 -9.36 -18.40 -2.11
CA ALA A 102 -8.12 -17.74 -1.73
C ALA A 102 -7.34 -17.28 -2.98
N CYS A 103 -6.74 -16.10 -2.87
CA CYS A 103 -5.89 -15.56 -3.92
C CYS A 103 -4.51 -16.25 -3.93
N GLN A 104 -4.00 -16.51 -5.13
CA GLN A 104 -2.61 -16.85 -5.39
C GLN A 104 -1.75 -15.58 -5.30
N ALA A 105 -0.52 -15.70 -4.78
CA ALA A 105 0.41 -14.58 -4.75
C ALA A 105 0.82 -14.15 -6.16
N TRP A 106 1.00 -12.85 -6.38
CA TRP A 106 1.36 -12.32 -7.71
C TRP A 106 2.78 -12.71 -8.14
N SER A 107 3.65 -13.08 -7.21
CA SER A 107 4.97 -13.65 -7.51
C SER A 107 4.91 -15.14 -7.90
N ASP A 108 3.85 -15.84 -7.51
CA ASP A 108 3.74 -17.29 -7.71
C ASP A 108 3.29 -17.61 -9.13
N GLN A 109 3.81 -18.71 -9.66
CA GLN A 109 3.48 -19.19 -11.01
C GLN A 109 2.60 -20.45 -10.98
N MET A 110 2.07 -20.83 -9.82
CA MET A 110 1.20 -21.99 -9.65
C MET A 110 0.08 -21.72 -8.64
N PRO A 111 -1.13 -22.28 -8.83
CA PRO A 111 -1.54 -23.10 -9.99
C PRO A 111 -1.70 -22.31 -11.30
N GLN A 112 -1.88 -20.99 -11.22
CA GLN A 112 -2.16 -20.14 -12.36
C GLN A 112 -0.89 -19.45 -12.85
N ARG A 113 -0.33 -19.92 -13.97
CA ARG A 113 0.81 -19.24 -14.63
C ARG A 113 0.37 -17.92 -15.26
N HIS A 114 1.17 -16.86 -15.11
CA HIS A 114 0.86 -15.54 -15.65
C HIS A 114 2.09 -14.62 -15.81
N ASP A 115 1.89 -13.55 -16.58
CA ASP A 115 2.87 -12.49 -16.85
C ASP A 115 2.61 -11.20 -16.05
N ARG A 116 1.54 -11.15 -15.24
CA ARG A 116 1.24 -10.04 -14.34
C ARG A 116 2.12 -10.09 -13.09
N ILE A 117 3.38 -9.75 -13.28
CA ILE A 117 4.41 -9.65 -12.24
C ILE A 117 4.84 -8.18 -12.13
N HIS A 118 5.42 -7.82 -10.99
CA HIS A 118 5.95 -6.47 -10.73
C HIS A 118 6.78 -5.94 -11.91
N LEU A 119 7.68 -6.76 -12.47
CA LEU A 119 8.55 -6.36 -13.58
C LEU A 119 7.77 -5.87 -14.82
N ASN A 120 6.59 -6.43 -15.09
CA ASN A 120 5.77 -6.06 -16.24
C ASN A 120 4.72 -4.98 -15.89
N TYR A 121 4.35 -4.88 -14.62
CA TYR A 121 3.34 -3.94 -14.09
C TYR A 121 3.87 -3.28 -12.81
N PRO A 122 4.91 -2.42 -12.92
CA PRO A 122 5.62 -1.88 -11.76
C PRO A 122 4.72 -1.05 -10.85
N HIS A 123 3.71 -0.38 -11.42
CA HIS A 123 2.74 0.43 -10.67
C HIS A 123 1.48 -0.34 -10.26
N GLY A 124 1.43 -1.66 -10.50
CA GLY A 124 0.28 -2.49 -10.18
C GLY A 124 0.15 -2.87 -8.71
N GLY A 125 1.15 -2.54 -7.88
CA GLY A 125 1.23 -3.01 -6.50
C GLY A 125 1.25 -4.54 -6.42
N LEU A 126 1.99 -5.18 -7.35
CA LEU A 126 2.15 -6.62 -7.45
C LEU A 126 3.46 -7.03 -6.76
N GLY A 127 3.50 -8.22 -6.15
CA GLY A 127 4.71 -8.69 -5.48
C GLY A 127 4.51 -10.03 -4.76
N GLY A 128 5.27 -10.23 -3.68
CA GLY A 128 5.27 -11.43 -2.84
C GLY A 128 4.01 -11.66 -1.99
N HIS A 129 2.92 -10.95 -2.27
CA HIS A 129 1.65 -11.04 -1.54
C HIS A 129 0.51 -11.49 -2.47
N ASN A 130 -0.62 -11.86 -1.88
CA ASN A 130 -1.81 -12.31 -2.60
C ASN A 130 -3.00 -11.35 -2.49
N SER A 131 -2.79 -10.13 -2.00
CA SER A 131 -3.85 -9.12 -1.94
C SER A 131 -4.37 -8.75 -3.33
N CYS A 132 -5.66 -8.48 -3.44
CA CYS A 132 -6.33 -8.13 -4.68
C CYS A 132 -5.77 -6.85 -5.27
N ARG A 133 -5.67 -6.77 -6.60
CA ARG A 133 -5.15 -5.61 -7.34
C ARG A 133 -5.87 -5.49 -8.68
N ASN A 134 -5.67 -4.37 -9.36
CA ASN A 134 -6.15 -4.20 -10.73
C ASN A 134 -5.03 -3.58 -11.59
N PRO A 135 -4.04 -4.38 -12.02
CA PRO A 135 -2.89 -3.88 -12.75
C PRO A 135 -3.18 -3.58 -14.23
N ASP A 136 -4.28 -4.09 -14.78
CA ASP A 136 -4.55 -4.17 -16.22
C ASP A 136 -5.86 -3.49 -16.67
N GLY A 137 -6.50 -2.72 -15.78
CA GLY A 137 -7.66 -1.90 -16.13
C GLY A 137 -8.97 -2.71 -16.25
N GLU A 138 -9.07 -3.82 -15.53
CA GLU A 138 -10.33 -4.55 -15.36
C GLU A 138 -11.36 -3.72 -14.58
N ALA A 139 -12.59 -4.21 -14.47
CA ALA A 139 -13.68 -3.42 -13.89
C ALA A 139 -13.53 -3.13 -12.38
N ARG A 140 -12.72 -3.91 -11.65
CA ARG A 140 -12.50 -3.83 -10.19
C ARG A 140 -11.32 -4.71 -9.76
N PRO A 141 -10.81 -4.59 -8.52
CA PRO A 141 -9.75 -5.45 -8.02
C PRO A 141 -10.07 -6.94 -8.12
N TRP A 142 -9.07 -7.71 -8.51
CA TRP A 142 -9.15 -9.13 -8.74
C TRP A 142 -7.85 -9.82 -8.32
N CYS A 143 -7.84 -11.14 -8.34
CA CYS A 143 -6.63 -11.93 -8.14
C CYS A 143 -6.68 -13.25 -8.91
N TYR A 144 -5.51 -13.83 -9.17
CA TYR A 144 -5.43 -15.26 -9.51
C TYR A 144 -5.88 -16.09 -8.31
N THR A 145 -6.51 -17.24 -8.54
CA THR A 145 -6.99 -18.08 -7.42
C THR A 145 -6.07 -19.28 -7.19
N THR A 146 -6.10 -19.83 -5.98
CA THR A 146 -5.42 -21.08 -5.65
C THR A 146 -6.18 -22.33 -6.14
N ASP A 147 -7.39 -22.16 -6.69
CA ASP A 147 -8.15 -23.24 -7.31
C ASP A 147 -7.67 -23.43 -8.77
N PRO A 148 -7.21 -24.64 -9.16
CA PRO A 148 -6.77 -24.90 -10.53
C PRO A 148 -7.89 -24.72 -11.57
N ASP A 149 -9.15 -24.91 -11.19
CA ASP A 149 -10.30 -24.81 -12.10
C ASP A 149 -10.77 -23.35 -12.32
N THR A 150 -10.37 -22.44 -11.42
CA THR A 150 -10.75 -21.02 -11.47
C THR A 150 -9.50 -20.15 -11.68
N ARG A 151 -9.25 -19.73 -12.93
CA ARG A 151 -8.03 -18.98 -13.25
C ARG A 151 -7.87 -17.69 -12.44
N TRP A 152 -8.89 -16.87 -12.39
CA TRP A 152 -8.91 -15.62 -11.64
C TRP A 152 -10.36 -15.25 -11.34
N ALA A 153 -10.56 -14.44 -10.32
CA ALA A 153 -11.88 -13.87 -10.04
C ALA A 153 -11.75 -12.52 -9.34
N TYR A 154 -12.84 -11.78 -9.36
CA TYR A 154 -12.95 -10.50 -8.68
C TYR A 154 -13.03 -10.66 -7.17
N CYS A 155 -12.57 -9.63 -6.47
CA CYS A 155 -12.59 -9.59 -5.01
C CYS A 155 -13.85 -8.91 -4.45
N ALA A 156 -14.15 -9.26 -3.21
CA ALA A 156 -15.25 -8.71 -2.40
C ALA A 156 -14.89 -7.34 -1.81
#